data_AF-A0A1Y4DKR7-F1
#
_entry.id   AF-A0A1Y4DKR7-F1
#
_cell.length_a   1.000
_cell.length_b   1.000
_cell.length_c   1.000
_cell.angle_alpha   90.00
_cell.angle_beta   90.00
_cell.angle_gamma   90.00
#
_symmetry.space_group_name_H-M   'P 1'
#
loop_
_entity.id
_entity.type
_entity.pdbx_description
1 polymer ?
#
loop_
_entity_poly.entity_id
_entity_poly.type
_entity_poly.pdbx_seq_one_letter_code
_entity_poly.pdbx_strand_id
1 'polypeptide(L)'
;MTYTVLYGEDVDVPFLDRLVAVDHACYEPAYWGDPANTVARYERNRRSFVFVVDDESGRLAGYVNFFPCELGLHQDNVSRSPVIRDDDIAPDEVAQYRTDENHLFVLSIAVHPAYQDGEVIRLLTDGFVGYLRRLRDEGLPVTSVVATAVSGDGTKVLRSLLFHELRHLEDGNTVFVCDGPRLDRLLAGRAHFATYRSDLWLLLPLAEHEANLRVDNLLEDRARGVPAEPATADDRALAEHVISELVEYLSYECSNEVVRDLELAHLGSFDFLHTTDDYPARDAGEEIVMGTARGHAVLVCHRRTHMFVLAVLLSAYPFSVTQMEDQVSYDYLKIRSPEGPDRFVSLYDYLLETFGLHRCGRAKCALFLSERPDNDRELQDMLAAETYDNYGREYRIDSTEVRAMSLDNRAQFDDYELYLSSRAVVYVAKSFRDLPMDRVSDFANYLFIVVLVLFQNTALEKVNTRVTRVLEANHDISPKAKLAIDREYGRTVRFWETQNFKYLSSQIEATCLREAFLNQELHDVYTEHQEYLEHLVSVKSAIVEGRTGMVINVAAVILAIIQLQPFFADLLRDVYEGLGIEATYAETTTYCGLFGGVAIYVLVVVINQRRRRHQQRSRI
;
A
#
# COMPACT_ATOMS: atom_id res chain seq x y z
N MET A 1 5.15 -26.18 30.97
CA MET A 1 4.63 -27.36 30.25
C MET A 1 5.75 -27.88 29.39
N THR A 2 5.99 -29.19 29.44
CA THR A 2 6.94 -29.89 28.59
C THR A 2 6.15 -30.83 27.70
N TYR A 3 6.54 -30.93 26.43
CA TYR A 3 5.81 -31.69 25.43
C TYR A 3 6.72 -32.70 24.73
N THR A 4 6.16 -33.87 24.43
CA THR A 4 6.80 -34.89 23.60
C THR A 4 6.09 -34.99 22.25
N VAL A 5 6.87 -34.95 21.17
CA VAL A 5 6.39 -35.23 19.81
C VAL A 5 6.56 -36.72 19.53
N LEU A 6 5.47 -37.40 19.12
CA LEU A 6 5.47 -38.81 18.72
C LEU A 6 5.00 -38.94 17.28
N TYR A 7 5.45 -39.97 16.58
CA TYR A 7 4.98 -40.30 15.23
C TYR A 7 4.11 -41.55 15.26
N GLY A 8 3.33 -41.77 14.19
CA GLY A 8 2.46 -42.95 14.10
C GLY A 8 3.18 -44.29 14.28
N GLU A 9 4.47 -44.36 13.97
CA GLU A 9 5.31 -45.55 14.18
C GLU A 9 5.66 -45.81 15.65
N ASP A 10 5.59 -44.79 16.50
CA ASP A 10 6.00 -44.83 17.91
C ASP A 10 4.86 -45.27 18.85
N VAL A 11 3.62 -45.34 18.35
CA VAL A 11 2.41 -45.65 19.14
C VAL A 11 1.76 -46.96 18.68
N ASP A 12 0.82 -47.49 19.46
CA ASP A 12 0.03 -48.68 19.12
C ASP A 12 -1.47 -48.36 18.93
N VAL A 13 -2.25 -49.34 18.49
CA VAL A 13 -3.70 -49.16 18.24
C VAL A 13 -4.45 -48.64 19.48
N PRO A 14 -4.23 -49.15 20.71
CA PRO A 14 -4.85 -48.60 21.92
C PRO A 14 -4.54 -47.12 22.17
N PHE A 15 -3.39 -46.61 21.71
CA PHE A 15 -3.10 -45.18 21.82
C PHE A 15 -4.10 -44.32 21.04
N LEU A 16 -4.65 -44.84 19.93
CA LEU A 16 -5.56 -44.09 19.06
C LEU A 16 -6.91 -43.76 19.72
N ASP A 17 -7.30 -44.47 20.78
CA ASP A 17 -8.50 -44.14 21.56
C ASP A 17 -8.43 -42.72 22.17
N ARG A 18 -7.22 -42.16 22.30
CA ARG A 18 -7.00 -40.80 22.80
C ARG A 18 -7.44 -39.71 21.81
N LEU A 19 -7.58 -40.02 20.52
CA LEU A 19 -8.01 -39.05 19.50
C LEU A 19 -9.45 -38.61 19.74
N VAL A 20 -10.33 -39.52 20.20
CA VAL A 20 -11.77 -39.26 20.41
C VAL A 20 -12.01 -38.04 21.29
N ALA A 21 -11.22 -37.91 22.37
CA ALA A 21 -11.35 -36.78 23.28
C ALA A 21 -10.95 -35.44 22.65
N VAL A 22 -9.97 -35.46 21.73
CA VAL A 22 -9.53 -34.27 20.98
C VAL A 22 -10.55 -33.94 19.90
N ASP A 23 -11.02 -34.92 19.13
CA ASP A 23 -11.99 -34.72 18.05
C ASP A 23 -13.30 -34.14 18.56
N HIS A 24 -13.83 -34.69 19.65
CA HIS A 24 -15.06 -34.18 20.27
C HIS A 24 -14.90 -32.76 20.83
N ALA A 25 -13.68 -32.35 21.16
CA ALA A 25 -13.41 -31.01 21.66
C ALA A 25 -13.16 -29.99 20.54
N CYS A 26 -12.67 -30.44 19.37
CA CYS A 26 -12.25 -29.57 18.27
C CYS A 26 -13.29 -29.45 17.15
N TYR A 27 -14.06 -30.51 16.90
CA TYR A 27 -14.93 -30.61 15.73
C TYR A 27 -16.40 -30.70 16.10
N GLU A 28 -17.26 -30.20 15.21
CA GLU A 28 -18.71 -30.41 15.33
C GLU A 28 -19.06 -31.90 15.14
N PRO A 29 -20.20 -32.38 15.70
CA PRO A 29 -20.58 -33.79 15.61
C PRO A 29 -20.65 -34.36 14.19
N ALA A 30 -20.86 -33.52 13.18
CA ALA A 30 -20.87 -33.93 11.78
C ALA A 30 -19.49 -34.40 11.24
N TYR A 31 -18.40 -34.00 11.91
CA TYR A 31 -17.01 -34.30 11.55
C TYR A 31 -16.34 -35.26 12.54
N TRP A 32 -17.11 -35.90 13.43
CA TRP A 32 -16.56 -36.94 14.31
C TRP A 32 -16.33 -38.22 13.52
N GLY A 33 -15.06 -38.61 13.34
CA GLY A 33 -14.70 -39.85 12.67
C GLY A 33 -15.06 -41.10 13.50
N ASP A 34 -15.32 -42.22 12.83
CA ASP A 34 -15.47 -43.52 13.49
C ASP A 34 -14.09 -44.03 13.93
N PRO A 35 -13.86 -44.30 15.22
CA PRO A 35 -12.60 -44.86 15.71
C PRO A 35 -12.18 -46.14 14.96
N ALA A 36 -13.14 -46.99 14.56
CA ALA A 36 -12.84 -48.21 13.82
C ALA A 36 -12.24 -47.93 12.44
N ASN A 37 -12.75 -46.92 11.74
CA ASN A 37 -12.24 -46.49 10.44
C ASN A 37 -10.84 -45.89 10.57
N THR A 38 -10.61 -45.08 11.61
CA THR A 38 -9.28 -44.53 11.93
C THR A 38 -8.26 -45.63 12.21
N VAL A 39 -8.62 -46.65 13.01
CA VAL A 39 -7.76 -47.80 13.26
C VAL A 39 -7.46 -48.57 11.97
N ALA A 40 -8.47 -48.81 11.13
CA ALA A 40 -8.29 -49.53 9.88
C ALA A 40 -7.34 -48.81 8.90
N ARG A 41 -7.45 -47.48 8.79
CA ARG A 41 -6.51 -46.64 8.01
C ARG A 41 -5.11 -46.63 8.61
N TYR A 42 -4.99 -46.58 9.93
CA TYR A 42 -3.70 -46.64 10.64
C TYR A 42 -2.99 -47.99 10.46
N GLU A 43 -3.72 -49.10 10.55
CA GLU A 43 -3.16 -50.44 10.34
C GLU A 43 -2.70 -50.63 8.89
N ARG A 44 -3.40 -50.02 7.92
CA ARG A 44 -2.95 -49.97 6.54
C ARG A 44 -1.61 -49.26 6.42
N ASN A 45 -1.48 -48.06 6.99
CA ASN A 45 -0.24 -47.30 6.95
C ASN A 45 0.00 -46.60 8.29
N ARG A 46 0.99 -47.08 9.05
CA ARG A 46 1.34 -46.53 10.37
C ARG A 46 2.10 -45.21 10.29
N ARG A 47 2.62 -44.86 9.11
CA ARG A 47 3.39 -43.63 8.84
C ARG A 47 2.46 -42.45 8.54
N SER A 48 1.42 -42.30 9.37
CA SER A 48 0.27 -41.44 9.07
C SER A 48 -0.09 -40.43 10.15
N PHE A 49 0.76 -40.29 11.18
CA PHE A 49 0.47 -39.39 12.29
C PHE A 49 1.70 -38.66 12.82
N VAL A 50 1.44 -37.44 13.28
CA VAL A 50 2.25 -36.72 14.26
C VAL A 50 1.35 -36.41 15.46
N PHE A 51 1.84 -36.66 16.67
CA PHE A 51 1.16 -36.39 17.93
C PHE A 51 2.00 -35.47 18.80
N VAL A 52 1.34 -34.63 19.60
CA VAL A 52 1.96 -33.91 20.71
C VAL A 52 1.30 -34.32 22.01
N VAL A 53 2.10 -34.82 22.95
CA VAL A 53 1.66 -35.26 24.27
C VAL A 53 2.20 -34.31 25.31
N ASP A 54 1.34 -33.89 26.23
CA ASP A 54 1.75 -33.14 27.42
C ASP A 54 2.40 -34.11 28.43
N ASP A 55 3.67 -33.88 28.74
CA ASP A 55 4.46 -34.79 29.60
C ASP A 55 3.98 -34.77 31.05
N GLU A 56 3.40 -33.65 31.51
CA GLU A 56 2.94 -33.49 32.89
C GLU A 56 1.64 -34.27 33.11
N SER A 57 0.69 -34.15 32.18
CA SER A 57 -0.63 -34.80 32.30
C SER A 57 -0.73 -36.16 31.59
N GLY A 58 0.20 -36.47 30.69
CA GLY A 58 0.17 -37.63 29.80
C GLY A 58 -0.95 -37.59 28.76
N ARG A 59 -1.66 -36.46 28.63
CA ARG A 59 -2.80 -36.30 27.70
C ARG A 59 -2.33 -35.94 26.30
N LEU A 60 -3.11 -36.36 25.30
CA LEU A 60 -2.90 -35.93 23.93
C LEU A 60 -3.32 -34.46 23.80
N ALA A 61 -2.35 -33.59 23.52
CA ALA A 61 -2.59 -32.15 23.37
C ALA A 61 -3.07 -31.81 21.94
N GLY A 62 -2.63 -32.58 20.95
CA GLY A 62 -3.09 -32.44 19.57
C GLY A 62 -2.41 -33.45 18.63
N TYR A 63 -2.87 -33.49 17.38
CA TYR A 63 -2.37 -34.41 16.37
C TYR A 63 -2.57 -33.90 14.93
N VAL A 64 -1.79 -34.47 14.00
CA VAL A 64 -1.96 -34.35 12.54
C VAL A 64 -2.09 -35.75 11.97
N ASN A 65 -3.17 -36.02 11.25
CA ASN A 65 -3.38 -37.27 10.50
C ASN A 65 -3.20 -37.01 9.00
N PHE A 66 -2.28 -37.73 8.39
CA PHE A 66 -1.96 -37.57 6.97
C PHE A 66 -1.53 -38.90 6.38
N PHE A 67 -1.77 -39.15 5.10
CA PHE A 67 -1.31 -40.39 4.47
C PHE A 67 -1.16 -40.24 2.95
N PRO A 68 -0.31 -41.05 2.30
CA PRO A 68 -0.28 -41.12 0.84
C PRO A 68 -1.59 -41.76 0.36
N CYS A 69 -2.17 -41.18 -0.67
CA CYS A 69 -3.45 -41.61 -1.23
C CYS A 69 -3.25 -42.41 -2.51
N GLU A 70 -4.16 -43.35 -2.76
CA GLU A 70 -4.33 -43.89 -4.11
C GLU A 70 -4.85 -42.80 -5.06
N LEU A 71 -4.61 -42.98 -6.36
CA LEU A 71 -4.91 -41.97 -7.38
C LEU A 71 -6.39 -41.58 -7.41
N GLY A 72 -7.30 -42.52 -7.10
CA GLY A 72 -8.74 -42.26 -7.01
C GLY A 72 -9.07 -41.22 -5.95
N LEU A 73 -8.62 -41.44 -4.71
CA LEU A 73 -8.85 -40.52 -3.60
C LEU A 73 -8.19 -39.16 -3.83
N HIS A 74 -6.98 -39.13 -4.40
CA HIS A 74 -6.35 -37.86 -4.78
C HIS A 74 -7.19 -37.06 -5.79
N GLN A 75 -7.69 -37.72 -6.84
CA GLN A 75 -8.55 -37.08 -7.85
C GLN A 75 -9.88 -36.61 -7.27
N ASP A 76 -10.43 -37.35 -6.31
CA ASP A 76 -11.66 -36.99 -5.62
C ASP A 76 -11.49 -35.71 -4.80
N ASN A 77 -10.42 -35.62 -4.02
CA ASN A 77 -10.10 -34.43 -3.23
C ASN A 77 -9.78 -33.21 -4.11
N VAL A 78 -9.02 -33.40 -5.20
CA VAL A 78 -8.59 -32.27 -6.06
C VAL A 78 -9.72 -31.80 -6.99
N SER A 79 -10.55 -32.69 -7.52
CA SER A 79 -11.40 -32.34 -8.69
C SER A 79 -12.77 -33.00 -8.79
N ARG A 80 -13.01 -34.20 -8.24
CA ARG A 80 -14.26 -34.94 -8.52
C ARG A 80 -15.31 -34.86 -7.43
N SER A 81 -14.92 -34.88 -6.16
CA SER A 81 -15.88 -34.89 -5.07
C SER A 81 -16.52 -33.51 -4.93
N PRO A 82 -17.86 -33.43 -4.77
CA PRO A 82 -18.54 -32.18 -4.44
C PRO A 82 -18.51 -31.86 -2.94
N VAL A 83 -18.18 -32.84 -2.09
CA VAL A 83 -18.14 -32.74 -0.62
C VAL A 83 -16.81 -33.27 -0.09
N ILE A 84 -16.48 -32.94 1.16
CA ILE A 84 -15.27 -33.43 1.82
C ILE A 84 -15.25 -34.97 1.87
N ARG A 85 -14.09 -35.56 1.56
CA ARG A 85 -13.78 -36.96 1.87
C ARG A 85 -13.16 -37.00 3.26
N ASP A 86 -13.77 -37.75 4.17
CA ASP A 86 -13.34 -37.83 5.57
C ASP A 86 -13.49 -39.27 6.09
N ASP A 87 -14.51 -39.55 6.90
CA ASP A 87 -14.67 -40.87 7.50
C ASP A 87 -15.04 -41.96 6.47
N ASP A 88 -15.58 -41.56 5.32
CA ASP A 88 -15.92 -42.41 4.18
C ASP A 88 -14.69 -42.93 3.40
N ILE A 89 -13.48 -42.50 3.76
CA ILE A 89 -12.24 -42.98 3.15
C ILE A 89 -11.95 -44.42 3.59
N ALA A 90 -11.98 -45.32 2.62
CA ALA A 90 -11.74 -46.74 2.85
C ALA A 90 -10.24 -47.03 3.07
N PRO A 91 -9.87 -48.06 3.86
CA PRO A 91 -8.47 -48.40 4.12
C PRO A 91 -7.67 -48.76 2.87
N ASP A 92 -8.31 -49.24 1.80
CA ASP A 92 -7.64 -49.56 0.53
C ASP A 92 -7.34 -48.32 -0.32
N GLU A 93 -7.99 -47.18 -0.05
CA GLU A 93 -7.65 -45.88 -0.65
C GLU A 93 -6.41 -45.24 0.00
N VAL A 94 -5.98 -45.75 1.15
CA VAL A 94 -4.70 -45.39 1.80
C VAL A 94 -3.57 -46.22 1.18
N ALA A 95 -2.64 -45.51 0.52
CA ALA A 95 -1.51 -46.10 -0.17
C ALA A 95 -0.36 -46.43 0.79
N GLN A 96 0.61 -47.21 0.31
CA GLN A 96 1.95 -47.27 0.88
C GLN A 96 2.81 -46.19 0.26
N TYR A 97 3.82 -45.69 0.99
CA TYR A 97 4.80 -44.78 0.42
C TYR A 97 5.60 -45.46 -0.70
N ARG A 98 5.74 -44.77 -1.83
CA ARG A 98 6.40 -45.24 -3.05
C ARG A 98 7.67 -44.44 -3.32
N THR A 99 8.57 -44.98 -4.14
CA THR A 99 9.84 -44.32 -4.48
C THR A 99 9.75 -43.40 -5.69
N ASP A 100 8.60 -43.34 -6.36
CA ASP A 100 8.34 -42.53 -7.55
C ASP A 100 7.56 -41.25 -7.20
N GLU A 101 6.31 -41.38 -6.75
CA GLU A 101 5.44 -40.25 -6.43
C GLU A 101 4.54 -40.56 -5.24
N ASN A 102 4.34 -39.57 -4.37
CA ASN A 102 3.40 -39.67 -3.26
C ASN A 102 2.57 -38.39 -3.16
N HIS A 103 1.27 -38.53 -3.38
CA HIS A 103 0.29 -37.48 -3.10
C HIS A 103 -0.30 -37.72 -1.73
N LEU A 104 -0.03 -36.82 -0.80
CA LEU A 104 -0.51 -36.93 0.57
C LEU A 104 -1.84 -36.20 0.72
N PHE A 105 -2.69 -36.73 1.59
CA PHE A 105 -3.87 -36.05 2.08
C PHE A 105 -3.75 -35.88 3.59
N VAL A 106 -3.94 -34.66 4.08
CA VAL A 106 -4.10 -34.36 5.51
C VAL A 106 -5.58 -34.50 5.83
N LEU A 107 -5.92 -35.56 6.54
CA LEU A 107 -7.29 -35.83 6.97
C LEU A 107 -7.71 -34.88 8.08
N SER A 108 -6.84 -34.66 9.07
CA SER A 108 -7.15 -33.80 10.20
C SER A 108 -5.91 -33.15 10.83
N ILE A 109 -6.12 -31.94 11.33
CA ILE A 109 -5.19 -31.20 12.18
C ILE A 109 -6.03 -30.71 13.37
N ALA A 110 -5.74 -31.20 14.57
CA ALA A 110 -6.51 -30.88 15.75
C ALA A 110 -5.61 -30.54 16.94
N VAL A 111 -5.92 -29.42 17.62
CA VAL A 111 -5.31 -29.02 18.88
C VAL A 111 -6.41 -28.85 19.90
N HIS A 112 -6.36 -29.65 20.97
CA HIS A 112 -7.37 -29.62 22.00
C HIS A 112 -7.45 -28.20 22.62
N PRO A 113 -8.66 -27.62 22.85
CA PRO A 113 -8.83 -26.22 23.25
C PRO A 113 -7.99 -25.77 24.45
N ALA A 114 -7.76 -26.66 25.42
CA ALA A 114 -6.88 -26.39 26.56
C ALA A 114 -5.41 -26.06 26.23
N TYR A 115 -4.99 -26.23 24.97
CA TYR A 115 -3.61 -26.08 24.50
C TYR A 115 -3.45 -25.13 23.29
N GLN A 116 -4.52 -24.45 22.85
CA GLN A 116 -4.52 -23.65 21.61
C GLN A 116 -3.69 -22.36 21.69
N ASP A 117 -3.53 -21.79 22.88
CA ASP A 117 -2.72 -20.57 23.12
C ASP A 117 -1.25 -20.87 23.49
N GLY A 118 -0.76 -22.06 23.11
CA GLY A 118 0.59 -22.52 23.41
C GLY A 118 1.37 -22.95 22.17
N GLU A 119 2.53 -23.57 22.39
CA GLU A 119 3.41 -24.02 21.31
C GLU A 119 2.96 -25.32 20.61
N VAL A 120 1.83 -25.91 21.01
CA VAL A 120 1.39 -27.24 20.52
C VAL A 120 1.16 -27.26 19.02
N ILE A 121 0.51 -26.24 18.44
CA ILE A 121 0.33 -26.18 16.99
C ILE A 121 1.67 -26.11 16.27
N ARG A 122 2.62 -25.30 16.78
CA ARG A 122 3.97 -25.18 16.23
C ARG A 122 4.71 -26.52 16.27
N LEU A 123 4.64 -27.22 17.40
CA LEU A 123 5.25 -28.55 17.55
C LEU A 123 4.64 -29.58 16.58
N LEU A 124 3.32 -29.55 16.37
CA LEU A 124 2.64 -30.41 15.41
C LEU A 124 3.08 -30.11 13.97
N THR A 125 3.10 -28.84 13.59
CA THR A 125 3.50 -28.44 12.24
C THR A 125 4.99 -28.68 11.98
N ASP A 126 5.85 -28.40 12.95
CA ASP A 126 7.29 -28.68 12.88
C ASP A 126 7.54 -30.19 12.77
N GLY A 127 6.83 -30.98 13.57
CA GLY A 127 6.86 -32.45 13.53
C GLY A 127 6.39 -32.99 12.18
N PHE A 128 5.28 -32.48 11.66
CA PHE A 128 4.73 -32.86 10.35
C PHE A 128 5.73 -32.55 9.23
N VAL A 129 6.21 -31.31 9.14
CA VAL A 129 7.18 -30.90 8.11
C VAL A 129 8.50 -31.65 8.26
N GLY A 130 8.96 -31.86 9.49
CA GLY A 130 10.13 -32.69 9.79
C GLY A 130 9.97 -34.12 9.30
N TYR A 131 8.77 -34.70 9.45
CA TYR A 131 8.44 -36.03 8.94
C TYR A 131 8.47 -36.08 7.42
N LEU A 132 7.91 -35.08 6.73
CA LEU A 132 7.96 -35.00 5.27
C LEU A 132 9.39 -34.91 4.73
N ARG A 133 10.27 -34.16 5.42
CA ARG A 133 11.71 -34.14 5.08
C ARG A 133 12.34 -35.51 5.27
N ARG A 134 12.02 -36.20 6.36
CA ARG A 134 12.53 -37.54 6.64
C ARG A 134 12.13 -38.53 5.54
N LEU A 135 10.88 -38.48 5.07
CA LEU A 135 10.42 -39.29 3.93
C LEU A 135 11.25 -39.01 2.66
N ARG A 136 11.48 -37.73 2.36
CA ARG A 136 12.33 -37.34 1.22
C ARG A 136 13.75 -37.87 1.35
N ASP A 137 14.35 -37.76 2.54
CA ASP A 137 15.71 -38.24 2.82
C ASP A 137 15.82 -39.78 2.73
N GLU A 138 14.71 -40.49 2.97
CA GLU A 138 14.58 -41.94 2.76
C GLU A 138 14.36 -42.35 1.30
N GLY A 139 14.24 -41.38 0.37
CA GLY A 139 13.96 -41.66 -1.05
C GLY A 139 12.47 -41.89 -1.35
N LEU A 140 11.57 -41.39 -0.50
CA LEU A 140 10.12 -41.42 -0.68
C LEU A 140 9.64 -40.00 -0.95
N PRO A 141 9.68 -39.53 -2.22
CA PRO A 141 9.39 -38.14 -2.54
C PRO A 141 7.91 -37.81 -2.32
N VAL A 142 7.66 -36.67 -1.67
CA VAL A 142 6.32 -36.09 -1.56
C VAL A 142 6.11 -35.18 -2.76
N THR A 143 5.08 -35.43 -3.56
CA THR A 143 4.78 -34.68 -4.79
C THR A 143 3.84 -33.51 -4.50
N SER A 144 2.82 -33.75 -3.69
CA SER A 144 1.87 -32.74 -3.26
C SER A 144 1.24 -33.14 -1.93
N VAL A 145 0.75 -32.17 -1.18
CA VAL A 145 -0.07 -32.38 0.01
C VAL A 145 -1.40 -31.66 -0.19
N VAL A 146 -2.51 -32.38 -0.06
CA VAL A 146 -3.87 -31.85 -0.15
C VAL A 146 -4.49 -31.85 1.25
N ALA A 147 -5.29 -30.84 1.58
CA ALA A 147 -6.03 -30.77 2.83
C ALA A 147 -7.37 -30.06 2.61
N THR A 148 -8.36 -30.34 3.44
CA THR A 148 -9.65 -29.64 3.40
C THR A 148 -9.87 -28.88 4.70
N ALA A 149 -10.10 -27.58 4.62
CA ALA A 149 -10.43 -26.76 5.78
C ALA A 149 -11.94 -26.73 6.00
N VAL A 150 -12.34 -27.12 7.21
CA VAL A 150 -13.74 -27.06 7.70
C VAL A 150 -13.98 -25.89 8.66
N SER A 151 -12.92 -25.12 8.96
CA SER A 151 -12.96 -23.98 9.90
C SER A 151 -12.04 -22.85 9.46
N GLY A 152 -12.28 -21.65 10.01
CA GLY A 152 -11.41 -20.49 9.81
C GLY A 152 -9.98 -20.72 10.34
N ASP A 153 -9.85 -21.38 11.49
CA ASP A 153 -8.55 -21.72 12.08
C ASP A 153 -7.78 -22.74 11.23
N GLY A 154 -8.48 -23.74 10.67
CA GLY A 154 -7.87 -24.68 9.71
C GLY A 154 -7.35 -23.98 8.47
N THR A 155 -8.13 -23.03 7.93
CA THR A 155 -7.71 -22.17 6.80
C THR A 155 -6.45 -21.37 7.14
N LYS A 156 -6.39 -20.80 8.35
CA LYS A 156 -5.23 -20.05 8.84
C LYS A 156 -3.98 -20.94 8.89
N VAL A 157 -4.08 -22.13 9.50
CA VAL A 157 -2.96 -23.08 9.62
C VAL A 157 -2.45 -23.51 8.25
N LEU A 158 -3.34 -23.87 7.32
CA LEU A 158 -2.95 -24.33 5.98
C LEU A 158 -2.24 -23.21 5.19
N ARG A 159 -2.73 -21.98 5.26
CA ARG A 159 -2.08 -20.82 4.65
C ARG A 159 -0.69 -20.56 5.24
N SER A 160 -0.52 -20.67 6.57
CA SER A 160 0.79 -20.57 7.22
C SER A 160 1.76 -21.68 6.78
N LEU A 161 1.24 -22.85 6.41
CA LEU A 161 2.01 -23.97 5.84
C LEU A 161 2.22 -23.87 4.32
N LEU A 162 2.02 -22.69 3.73
CA LEU A 162 2.21 -22.43 2.29
C LEU A 162 1.23 -23.22 1.41
N PHE A 163 0.09 -23.66 1.93
CA PHE A 163 -0.97 -24.20 1.09
C PHE A 163 -1.72 -23.05 0.42
N HIS A 164 -2.11 -23.27 -0.82
CA HIS A 164 -2.98 -22.36 -1.55
C HIS A 164 -4.34 -22.97 -1.76
N GLU A 165 -5.34 -22.09 -1.84
CA GLU A 165 -6.71 -22.47 -2.11
C GLU A 165 -6.82 -23.03 -3.52
N LEU A 166 -7.42 -24.22 -3.64
CA LEU A 166 -7.63 -24.90 -4.90
C LEU A 166 -9.07 -24.75 -5.38
N ARG A 167 -10.05 -24.95 -4.47
CA ARG A 167 -11.49 -24.87 -4.79
C ARG A 167 -12.35 -24.83 -3.53
N HIS A 168 -13.58 -24.35 -3.68
CA HIS A 168 -14.65 -24.53 -2.70
C HIS A 168 -15.52 -25.76 -3.05
N LEU A 169 -16.08 -26.39 -2.02
CA LEU A 169 -16.96 -27.54 -2.10
C LEU A 169 -18.43 -27.12 -1.87
N GLU A 170 -19.37 -27.96 -2.29
CA GLU A 170 -20.81 -27.68 -2.17
C GLU A 170 -21.30 -27.69 -0.72
N ASP A 171 -20.56 -28.34 0.17
CA ASP A 171 -20.80 -28.39 1.62
C ASP A 171 -20.23 -27.16 2.36
N GLY A 172 -19.66 -26.19 1.64
CA GLY A 172 -19.07 -24.97 2.20
C GLY A 172 -17.61 -25.10 2.63
N ASN A 173 -17.02 -26.28 2.52
CA ASN A 173 -15.62 -26.52 2.85
C ASN A 173 -14.67 -26.05 1.73
N THR A 174 -13.40 -25.82 2.06
CA THR A 174 -12.41 -25.31 1.10
C THR A 174 -11.22 -26.24 1.01
N VAL A 175 -10.86 -26.63 -0.22
CA VAL A 175 -9.73 -27.52 -0.51
C VAL A 175 -8.48 -26.68 -0.73
N PHE A 176 -7.39 -27.13 -0.13
CA PHE A 176 -6.07 -26.52 -0.18
C PHE A 176 -5.04 -27.52 -0.70
N VAL A 177 -4.03 -27.03 -1.40
CA VAL A 177 -2.91 -27.85 -1.88
C VAL A 177 -1.57 -27.15 -1.69
N CYS A 178 -0.54 -27.93 -1.35
CA CYS A 178 0.85 -27.52 -1.29
C CYS A 178 1.67 -28.41 -2.22
N ASP A 179 2.16 -27.85 -3.31
CA ASP A 179 2.87 -28.53 -4.38
C ASP A 179 3.96 -27.62 -5.00
N GLY A 180 4.78 -28.20 -5.87
CA GLY A 180 5.81 -27.49 -6.62
C GLY A 180 6.72 -26.62 -5.73
N PRO A 181 6.97 -25.35 -6.09
CA PRO A 181 7.84 -24.46 -5.31
C PRO A 181 7.39 -24.24 -3.86
N ARG A 182 6.08 -24.30 -3.58
CA ARG A 182 5.56 -24.11 -2.21
C ARG A 182 5.94 -25.29 -1.32
N LEU A 183 5.82 -26.50 -1.85
CA LEU A 183 6.25 -27.71 -1.16
C LEU A 183 7.77 -27.72 -0.93
N ASP A 184 8.57 -27.32 -1.93
CA ASP A 184 10.02 -27.22 -1.77
C ASP A 184 10.41 -26.26 -0.63
N ARG A 185 9.73 -25.12 -0.50
CA ARG A 185 9.94 -24.14 0.58
C ARG A 185 9.49 -24.67 1.94
N LEU A 186 8.34 -25.32 2.00
CA LEU A 186 7.84 -25.97 3.21
C LEU A 186 8.89 -26.99 3.71
N LEU A 187 9.37 -27.84 2.81
CA LEU A 187 10.42 -28.81 3.08
C LEU A 187 11.81 -28.19 3.31
N ALA A 188 12.03 -26.91 3.01
CA ALA A 188 13.22 -26.16 3.40
C ALA A 188 13.08 -25.47 4.77
N GLY A 189 11.89 -25.49 5.37
CA GLY A 189 11.63 -24.86 6.68
C GLY A 189 11.39 -23.37 6.60
N ARG A 190 10.83 -22.94 5.47
CA ARG A 190 10.50 -21.55 5.19
C ARG A 190 8.99 -21.29 5.32
N ALA A 191 8.30 -22.06 6.16
CA ALA A 191 6.94 -21.71 6.55
C ALA A 191 7.02 -20.58 7.59
N HIS A 192 6.32 -19.47 7.34
CA HIS A 192 6.27 -18.36 8.28
C HIS A 192 5.06 -18.49 9.19
N PHE A 193 5.33 -18.55 10.50
CA PHE A 193 4.32 -18.44 11.55
C PHE A 193 4.57 -17.15 12.32
N ALA A 194 3.64 -16.19 12.22
CA ALA A 194 3.72 -14.97 13.01
C ALA A 194 3.68 -15.33 14.50
N THR A 195 4.64 -14.82 15.26
CA THR A 195 4.70 -14.99 16.73
C THR A 195 3.84 -13.97 17.47
N TYR A 196 3.09 -13.15 16.73
CA TYR A 196 2.29 -12.04 17.22
C TYR A 196 0.94 -11.98 16.48
N ARG A 197 -0.04 -11.36 17.12
CA ARG A 197 -1.29 -10.92 16.47
C ARG A 197 -1.09 -9.51 15.92
N SER A 198 -1.78 -9.16 14.84
CA SER A 198 -1.64 -7.84 14.23
C SER A 198 -2.93 -7.29 13.64
N ASP A 199 -3.05 -5.96 13.67
CA ASP A 199 -3.87 -5.19 12.74
C ASP A 199 -2.94 -4.38 11.84
N LEU A 200 -3.30 -4.25 10.57
CA LEU A 200 -2.52 -3.52 9.57
C LEU A 200 -3.30 -2.30 9.07
N TRP A 201 -2.68 -1.14 9.11
CA TRP A 201 -3.21 0.11 8.58
C TRP A 201 -2.43 0.56 7.35
N LEU A 202 -3.08 0.56 6.19
CA LEU A 202 -2.51 1.13 4.98
C LEU A 202 -2.91 2.61 4.90
N LEU A 203 -1.92 3.50 4.85
CA LEU A 203 -2.12 4.95 4.85
C LEU A 203 -1.66 5.51 3.51
N LEU A 204 -2.63 5.88 2.66
CA LEU A 204 -2.39 6.27 1.27
C LEU A 204 -2.62 7.78 1.10
N PRO A 205 -1.56 8.57 0.85
CA PRO A 205 -1.66 9.97 0.47
C PRO A 205 -2.29 10.14 -0.91
N LEU A 206 -3.37 10.91 -0.99
CA LEU A 206 -4.15 11.13 -2.21
C LEU A 206 -4.45 12.62 -2.42
N ALA A 207 -4.71 12.98 -3.67
CA ALA A 207 -5.18 14.30 -4.04
C ALA A 207 -6.22 14.20 -5.16
N GLU A 208 -6.92 15.30 -5.42
CA GLU A 208 -7.79 15.43 -6.58
C GLU A 208 -7.58 16.79 -7.27
N HIS A 209 -8.19 16.94 -8.44
CA HIS A 209 -8.26 18.23 -9.12
C HIS A 209 -9.34 19.12 -8.47
N GLU A 210 -9.11 20.44 -8.35
CA GLU A 210 -10.04 21.37 -7.68
C GLU A 210 -11.46 21.41 -8.29
N ALA A 211 -11.61 20.92 -9.52
CA ALA A 211 -12.90 20.84 -10.23
C ALA A 211 -13.61 19.48 -10.08
N ASN A 212 -13.00 18.51 -9.38
CA ASN A 212 -13.63 17.23 -9.11
C ASN A 212 -14.71 17.41 -8.03
N LEU A 213 -15.93 16.98 -8.33
CA LEU A 213 -17.07 17.06 -7.40
C LEU A 213 -17.46 15.71 -6.82
N ARG A 214 -16.76 14.63 -7.19
CA ARG A 214 -17.15 13.26 -6.82
C ARG A 214 -17.05 13.01 -5.31
N VAL A 215 -15.96 13.45 -4.68
CA VAL A 215 -15.79 13.33 -3.23
C VAL A 215 -16.76 14.25 -2.49
N ASP A 216 -16.98 15.46 -3.01
CA ASP A 216 -17.97 16.39 -2.46
C ASP A 216 -19.39 15.78 -2.44
N ASN A 217 -19.80 15.15 -3.54
CA ASN A 217 -21.08 14.45 -3.62
C ASN A 217 -21.16 13.29 -2.61
N LEU A 218 -20.07 12.52 -2.45
CA LEU A 218 -19.98 11.43 -1.46
C LEU A 218 -20.18 11.95 -0.03
N LEU A 219 -19.52 13.06 0.32
CA LEU A 219 -19.65 13.69 1.65
C LEU A 219 -21.06 14.23 1.88
N GLU A 220 -21.67 14.83 0.86
CA GLU A 220 -23.06 15.30 0.92
C GLU A 220 -24.06 14.14 1.09
N ASP A 221 -23.89 13.04 0.36
CA ASP A 221 -24.74 11.87 0.45
C ASP A 221 -24.63 11.21 1.83
N ARG A 222 -23.42 11.15 2.40
CA ARG A 222 -23.22 10.75 3.80
C ARG A 222 -23.96 11.67 4.77
N ALA A 223 -23.85 12.98 4.61
CA ALA A 223 -24.54 13.96 5.46
C ALA A 223 -26.07 13.82 5.38
N ARG A 224 -26.59 13.30 4.27
CA ARG A 224 -28.02 12.96 4.06
C ARG A 224 -28.41 11.57 4.59
N GLY A 225 -27.46 10.80 5.11
CA GLY A 225 -27.69 9.44 5.62
C GLY A 225 -27.88 8.39 4.54
N VAL A 226 -27.40 8.63 3.32
CA VAL A 226 -27.41 7.63 2.25
C VAL A 226 -26.39 6.54 2.61
N PRO A 227 -26.81 5.26 2.73
CA PRO A 227 -25.89 4.19 3.10
C PRO A 227 -24.84 3.96 2.03
N ALA A 228 -23.57 3.80 2.43
CA ALA A 228 -22.52 3.31 1.54
C ALA A 228 -22.86 1.86 1.14
N GLU A 229 -23.00 1.62 -0.17
CA GLU A 229 -23.23 0.30 -0.76
C GLU A 229 -21.93 -0.31 -1.29
N PRO A 230 -21.75 -1.64 -1.25
CA PRO A 230 -22.31 -2.62 -0.33
C PRO A 230 -21.28 -3.03 0.74
N ALA A 231 -21.62 -2.84 2.01
CA ALA A 231 -20.86 -3.33 3.17
C ALA A 231 -21.81 -4.08 4.11
N THR A 232 -21.34 -5.13 4.79
CA THR A 232 -22.14 -5.81 5.81
C THR A 232 -22.43 -4.87 6.99
N ALA A 233 -23.39 -5.22 7.86
CA ALA A 233 -23.68 -4.41 9.05
C ALA A 233 -22.45 -4.28 9.96
N ASP A 234 -21.69 -5.37 10.11
CA ASP A 234 -20.49 -5.43 10.93
C ASP A 234 -19.34 -4.60 10.31
N ASP A 235 -19.15 -4.71 8.98
CA ASP A 235 -18.18 -3.87 8.26
C ASP A 235 -18.45 -2.38 8.47
N ARG A 236 -19.73 -1.99 8.41
CA ARG A 236 -20.15 -0.60 8.59
C ARG A 236 -19.92 -0.15 10.02
N ALA A 237 -20.27 -0.98 11.01
CA ALA A 237 -20.08 -0.64 12.42
C ALA A 237 -18.60 -0.40 12.75
N LEU A 238 -17.69 -1.26 12.24
CA LEU A 238 -16.26 -1.08 12.45
C LEU A 238 -15.73 0.19 11.78
N ALA A 239 -16.10 0.45 10.52
CA ALA A 239 -15.69 1.67 9.82
C ALA A 239 -16.23 2.95 10.48
N GLU A 240 -17.47 2.94 10.97
CA GLU A 240 -18.07 4.05 11.71
C GLU A 240 -17.35 4.28 13.04
N HIS A 241 -16.91 3.22 13.71
CA HIS A 241 -16.10 3.31 14.92
C HIS A 241 -14.74 3.95 14.67
N VAL A 242 -14.03 3.53 13.62
CA VAL A 242 -12.78 4.17 13.20
C VAL A 242 -12.98 5.66 12.97
N ILE A 243 -14.07 6.05 12.29
CA ILE A 243 -14.40 7.46 12.07
C ILE A 243 -14.66 8.18 13.39
N SER A 244 -15.46 7.58 14.29
CA SER A 244 -15.82 8.18 15.58
C SER A 244 -14.58 8.46 16.42
N GLU A 245 -13.72 7.45 16.60
CA GLU A 245 -12.49 7.54 17.39
C GLU A 245 -11.53 8.60 16.80
N LEU A 246 -11.31 8.58 15.47
CA LEU A 246 -10.46 9.59 14.83
C LEU A 246 -11.00 11.00 14.99
N VAL A 247 -12.32 11.20 14.85
CA VAL A 247 -12.95 12.52 15.03
C VAL A 247 -12.83 12.99 16.49
N GLU A 248 -12.99 12.07 17.45
CA GLU A 248 -12.87 12.36 18.87
C GLU A 248 -11.44 12.81 19.21
N TYR A 249 -10.42 12.04 18.83
CA TYR A 249 -9.02 12.40 19.06
C TYR A 249 -8.62 13.67 18.33
N LEU A 250 -9.00 13.85 17.07
CA LEU A 250 -8.75 15.09 16.33
C LEU A 250 -9.36 16.31 17.06
N SER A 251 -10.56 16.19 17.61
CA SER A 251 -11.23 17.28 18.34
C SER A 251 -10.62 17.52 19.73
N TYR A 252 -10.24 16.43 20.41
CA TYR A 252 -9.72 16.44 21.77
C TYR A 252 -8.24 16.86 21.84
N GLU A 253 -7.40 16.37 20.94
CA GLU A 253 -5.94 16.58 20.95
C GLU A 253 -5.51 17.81 20.15
N CYS A 254 -6.28 18.25 19.15
CA CYS A 254 -5.86 19.34 18.28
C CYS A 254 -6.47 20.70 18.63
N SER A 255 -5.68 21.76 18.49
CA SER A 255 -6.05 23.15 18.78
C SER A 255 -6.39 23.96 17.52
N ASN A 256 -6.01 23.49 16.34
CA ASN A 256 -6.04 24.23 15.07
C ASN A 256 -7.41 24.17 14.38
N GLU A 257 -7.79 25.28 13.73
CA GLU A 257 -8.93 25.35 12.80
C GLU A 257 -8.85 24.35 11.64
N VAL A 258 -7.65 23.96 11.18
CA VAL A 258 -7.49 22.97 10.09
C VAL A 258 -8.14 21.64 10.43
N VAL A 259 -8.02 21.21 11.68
CA VAL A 259 -8.62 19.95 12.12
C VAL A 259 -10.14 20.04 12.17
N ARG A 260 -10.70 21.25 12.31
CA ARG A 260 -12.15 21.48 12.19
C ARG A 260 -12.65 21.40 10.75
N ASP A 261 -11.77 21.59 9.77
CA ASP A 261 -12.08 21.48 8.35
C ASP A 261 -11.86 20.03 7.82
N LEU A 262 -11.44 19.09 8.68
CA LEU A 262 -11.32 17.68 8.32
C LEU A 262 -12.67 16.99 8.38
N GLU A 263 -13.01 16.31 7.29
CA GLU A 263 -14.19 15.48 7.17
C GLU A 263 -13.74 14.04 6.91
N LEU A 264 -14.38 13.05 7.53
CA LEU A 264 -14.08 11.65 7.29
C LEU A 264 -15.20 11.01 6.47
N ALA A 265 -14.91 9.93 5.74
CA ALA A 265 -15.93 9.17 5.02
C ALA A 265 -15.52 7.70 4.86
N HIS A 266 -16.46 6.77 5.01
CA HIS A 266 -16.25 5.38 4.66
C HIS A 266 -16.44 5.21 3.15
N LEU A 267 -15.37 4.84 2.43
CA LEU A 267 -15.43 4.60 0.97
C LEU A 267 -16.01 3.23 0.62
N GLY A 268 -15.90 2.27 1.55
CA GLY A 268 -16.34 0.90 1.37
C GLY A 268 -15.41 -0.08 2.07
N SER A 269 -15.85 -1.33 2.10
CA SER A 269 -15.06 -2.45 2.60
C SER A 269 -14.81 -3.41 1.44
N PHE A 270 -13.55 -3.78 1.26
CA PHE A 270 -13.07 -4.49 0.07
C PHE A 270 -12.26 -5.72 0.47
N ASP A 271 -12.28 -6.74 -0.37
CA ASP A 271 -11.41 -7.91 -0.19
C ASP A 271 -10.08 -7.63 -0.88
N PHE A 272 -9.03 -7.38 -0.09
CA PHE A 272 -7.69 -7.10 -0.58
C PHE A 272 -6.99 -8.39 -0.97
N LEU A 273 -6.42 -8.42 -2.16
CA LEU A 273 -5.65 -9.56 -2.66
C LEU A 273 -4.30 -9.66 -1.96
N HIS A 274 -3.96 -10.89 -1.56
CA HIS A 274 -2.66 -11.23 -1.01
C HIS A 274 -1.95 -12.19 -1.94
N THR A 275 -0.74 -11.82 -2.33
CA THR A 275 0.09 -12.61 -3.25
C THR A 275 1.44 -12.89 -2.61
N THR A 276 2.23 -13.72 -3.27
CA THR A 276 3.68 -13.75 -3.06
C THR A 276 4.32 -12.46 -3.57
N ASP A 277 5.60 -12.27 -3.26
CA ASP A 277 6.47 -11.21 -3.80
C ASP A 277 6.99 -11.52 -5.22
N ASP A 278 6.49 -12.59 -5.85
CA ASP A 278 6.72 -12.88 -7.26
C ASP A 278 5.59 -12.26 -8.09
N TYR A 279 5.71 -10.95 -8.31
CA TYR A 279 4.73 -10.21 -9.09
C TYR A 279 4.89 -10.54 -10.57
N PRO A 280 3.86 -11.08 -11.25
CA PRO A 280 3.94 -11.32 -12.67
C PRO A 280 4.22 -10.00 -13.39
N ALA A 281 5.11 -10.03 -14.39
CA ALA A 281 5.23 -8.94 -15.34
C ALA A 281 3.83 -8.61 -15.87
N ARG A 282 3.51 -7.31 -16.00
CA ARG A 282 2.15 -6.76 -16.23
C ARG A 282 1.29 -7.47 -17.29
N ASP A 283 1.86 -8.33 -18.15
CA ASP A 283 1.19 -8.99 -19.27
C ASP A 283 1.46 -10.51 -19.45
N ALA A 284 2.10 -11.24 -18.51
CA ALA A 284 2.61 -12.60 -18.85
C ALA A 284 2.50 -13.75 -17.83
N GLY A 285 1.93 -13.55 -16.63
CA GLY A 285 1.79 -14.64 -15.66
C GLY A 285 0.55 -14.49 -14.78
N GLU A 286 0.02 -15.63 -14.32
CA GLU A 286 -0.99 -15.65 -13.24
C GLU A 286 -0.31 -15.34 -11.91
N GLU A 287 -0.91 -14.44 -11.13
CA GLU A 287 -0.40 -14.10 -9.80
C GLU A 287 -0.60 -15.27 -8.83
N ILE A 288 0.40 -15.52 -7.99
CA ILE A 288 0.33 -16.59 -7.00
C ILE A 288 -0.50 -16.08 -5.82
N VAL A 289 -1.80 -16.36 -5.84
CA VAL A 289 -2.75 -15.94 -4.81
C VAL A 289 -2.55 -16.76 -3.52
N MET A 290 -2.36 -16.06 -2.40
CA MET A 290 -2.42 -16.65 -1.04
C MET A 290 -3.83 -16.60 -0.45
N GLY A 291 -4.59 -15.58 -0.83
CA GLY A 291 -5.98 -15.40 -0.41
C GLY A 291 -6.39 -13.93 -0.41
N THR A 292 -7.42 -13.62 0.36
CA THR A 292 -7.89 -12.24 0.54
C THR A 292 -8.09 -11.90 2.01
N ALA A 293 -7.90 -10.63 2.37
CA ALA A 293 -8.26 -10.09 3.68
C ALA A 293 -9.27 -8.94 3.52
N ARG A 294 -10.27 -8.91 4.39
CA ARG A 294 -11.29 -7.85 4.40
C ARG A 294 -10.68 -6.56 4.95
N GLY A 295 -10.74 -5.48 4.18
CA GLY A 295 -10.22 -4.18 4.56
C GLY A 295 -11.27 -3.08 4.54
N HIS A 296 -11.24 -2.19 5.54
CA HIS A 296 -12.20 -1.10 5.73
C HIS A 296 -11.56 0.24 5.38
N ALA A 297 -12.03 0.89 4.32
CA ALA A 297 -11.39 2.07 3.75
C ALA A 297 -12.06 3.37 4.22
N VAL A 298 -11.39 4.12 5.10
CA VAL A 298 -11.84 5.41 5.65
C VAL A 298 -10.98 6.54 5.08
N LEU A 299 -11.62 7.44 4.34
CA LEU A 299 -10.99 8.63 3.76
C LEU A 299 -11.04 9.78 4.76
N VAL A 300 -9.88 10.36 5.08
CA VAL A 300 -9.76 11.63 5.80
C VAL A 300 -9.55 12.74 4.77
N CYS A 301 -10.44 13.73 4.78
CA CYS A 301 -10.58 14.71 3.72
C CYS A 301 -10.28 16.12 4.23
N HIS A 302 -9.43 16.86 3.52
CA HIS A 302 -9.29 18.30 3.70
C HIS A 302 -9.69 19.03 2.41
N ARG A 303 -10.98 19.38 2.30
CA ARG A 303 -11.61 19.90 1.08
C ARG A 303 -10.94 21.17 0.56
N ARG A 304 -10.58 22.10 1.44
CA ARG A 304 -9.97 23.39 1.07
C ARG A 304 -8.66 23.27 0.30
N THR A 305 -7.94 22.16 0.48
CA THR A 305 -6.68 21.89 -0.22
C THR A 305 -6.79 20.75 -1.22
N HIS A 306 -7.94 20.09 -1.36
CA HIS A 306 -8.11 18.91 -2.21
C HIS A 306 -7.05 17.83 -1.93
N MET A 307 -6.78 17.60 -0.64
CA MET A 307 -5.84 16.59 -0.15
C MET A 307 -6.60 15.58 0.71
N PHE A 308 -6.17 14.33 0.65
CA PHE A 308 -6.80 13.24 1.38
C PHE A 308 -5.76 12.23 1.87
N VAL A 309 -6.09 11.55 2.95
CA VAL A 309 -5.37 10.37 3.41
C VAL A 309 -6.40 9.24 3.52
N LEU A 310 -6.22 8.19 2.73
CA LEU A 310 -7.04 6.99 2.84
C LEU A 310 -6.40 6.06 3.86
N ALA A 311 -7.09 5.81 4.97
CA ALA A 311 -6.71 4.83 5.97
C ALA A 311 -7.51 3.54 5.74
N VAL A 312 -6.83 2.45 5.43
CA VAL A 312 -7.44 1.14 5.26
C VAL A 312 -7.06 0.26 6.45
N LEU A 313 -8.03 -0.16 7.24
CA LEU A 313 -7.84 -1.12 8.32
C LEU A 313 -8.03 -2.56 7.81
N LEU A 314 -7.02 -3.39 8.00
CA LEU A 314 -7.06 -4.84 7.86
C LEU A 314 -6.93 -5.45 9.26
N SER A 315 -8.06 -5.77 9.89
CA SER A 315 -8.09 -6.26 11.28
C SER A 315 -7.79 -7.75 11.39
N ALA A 316 -7.16 -8.17 12.48
CA ALA A 316 -6.79 -9.56 12.78
C ALA A 316 -6.11 -10.20 11.56
N TYR A 317 -5.10 -9.49 11.06
CA TYR A 317 -4.50 -9.74 9.77
C TYR A 317 -3.87 -11.14 9.71
N PRO A 318 -4.35 -12.04 8.82
CA PRO A 318 -4.03 -13.46 8.89
C PRO A 318 -2.78 -13.86 8.10
N PHE A 319 -2.19 -12.94 7.34
CA PHE A 319 -1.02 -13.18 6.50
C PHE A 319 0.23 -12.51 7.10
N SER A 320 1.38 -12.68 6.44
CA SER A 320 2.60 -11.95 6.80
C SER A 320 2.41 -10.45 6.55
N VAL A 321 2.63 -9.61 7.58
CA VAL A 321 2.51 -8.15 7.45
C VAL A 321 3.54 -7.61 6.45
N THR A 322 4.76 -8.14 6.51
CA THR A 322 5.87 -7.74 5.61
C THR A 322 5.56 -8.02 4.14
N GLN A 323 4.79 -9.08 3.84
CA GLN A 323 4.36 -9.39 2.48
C GLN A 323 3.39 -8.33 1.93
N MET A 324 2.47 -7.82 2.75
CA MET A 324 1.58 -6.72 2.33
C MET A 324 2.32 -5.40 2.27
N GLU A 325 3.27 -5.13 3.17
CA GLU A 325 4.14 -3.96 3.08
C GLU A 325 4.94 -3.93 1.77
N ASP A 326 5.44 -5.09 1.33
CA ASP A 326 6.08 -5.25 0.03
C ASP A 326 5.10 -4.99 -1.13
N GLN A 327 3.89 -5.56 -1.08
CA GLN A 327 2.83 -5.26 -2.06
C GLN A 327 2.51 -3.76 -2.14
N VAL A 328 2.46 -3.06 -1.00
CA VAL A 328 2.27 -1.60 -0.94
C VAL A 328 3.45 -0.88 -1.57
N SER A 329 4.69 -1.29 -1.23
CA SER A 329 5.92 -0.70 -1.75
C SER A 329 6.10 -0.91 -3.26
N TYR A 330 5.58 -2.00 -3.81
CA TYR A 330 5.60 -2.33 -5.23
C TYR A 330 4.41 -1.72 -6.01
N ASP A 331 3.53 -0.95 -5.34
CA ASP A 331 2.28 -0.44 -5.92
C ASP A 331 1.36 -1.55 -6.46
N TYR A 332 1.37 -2.72 -5.81
CA TYR A 332 0.60 -3.92 -6.17
C TYR A 332 -0.61 -4.15 -5.25
N LEU A 333 -1.29 -3.06 -4.87
CA LEU A 333 -2.53 -3.12 -4.09
C LEU A 333 -3.71 -3.40 -5.02
N LYS A 334 -4.30 -4.58 -4.86
CA LYS A 334 -5.50 -4.99 -5.61
C LYS A 334 -6.64 -5.34 -4.68
N ILE A 335 -7.86 -5.06 -5.13
CA ILE A 335 -9.10 -5.41 -4.47
C ILE A 335 -9.95 -6.29 -5.39
N ARG A 336 -10.80 -7.12 -4.80
CA ARG A 336 -11.82 -7.86 -5.55
C ARG A 336 -12.74 -6.85 -6.26
N SER A 337 -12.95 -7.05 -7.55
CA SER A 337 -13.72 -6.13 -8.38
C SER A 337 -15.17 -6.06 -7.89
N PRO A 338 -15.72 -4.85 -7.71
CA PRO A 338 -17.15 -4.69 -7.44
C PRO A 338 -18.04 -5.17 -8.61
N GLU A 339 -17.51 -5.24 -9.83
CA GLU A 339 -18.24 -5.61 -11.05
C GLU A 339 -18.28 -7.12 -11.32
N GLY A 340 -17.44 -7.92 -10.65
CA GLY A 340 -17.40 -9.37 -10.84
C GLY A 340 -16.54 -10.09 -9.78
N PRO A 341 -17.06 -11.17 -9.16
CA PRO A 341 -16.41 -11.80 -8.00
C PRO A 341 -15.05 -12.43 -8.30
N ASP A 342 -14.78 -12.82 -9.55
CA ASP A 342 -13.59 -13.61 -9.90
C ASP A 342 -12.40 -12.76 -10.41
N ARG A 343 -12.52 -11.43 -10.37
CA ARG A 343 -11.49 -10.52 -10.90
C ARG A 343 -10.95 -9.60 -9.83
N PHE A 344 -9.64 -9.39 -9.83
CA PHE A 344 -8.98 -8.36 -9.03
C PHE A 344 -8.65 -7.13 -9.89
N VAL A 345 -8.80 -5.95 -9.31
CA VAL A 345 -8.48 -4.65 -9.93
C VAL A 345 -7.54 -3.85 -9.02
N SER A 346 -6.71 -3.00 -9.61
CA SER A 346 -5.87 -2.06 -8.86
C SER A 346 -6.73 -1.14 -8.01
N LEU A 347 -6.39 -1.01 -6.73
CA LEU A 347 -7.07 -0.07 -5.83
C LEU A 347 -6.92 1.37 -6.35
N TYR A 348 -5.73 1.75 -6.82
CA TYR A 348 -5.49 3.10 -7.32
C TYR A 348 -6.31 3.40 -8.57
N ASP A 349 -6.49 2.44 -9.47
CA ASP A 349 -7.33 2.61 -10.66
C ASP A 349 -8.80 2.77 -10.26
N TYR A 350 -9.28 1.94 -9.33
CA TYR A 350 -10.62 2.06 -8.78
C TYR A 350 -10.87 3.43 -8.12
N LEU A 351 -9.93 3.93 -7.31
CA LEU A 351 -10.02 5.23 -6.65
C LEU A 351 -10.07 6.38 -7.65
N LEU A 352 -9.28 6.30 -8.73
CA LEU A 352 -9.26 7.28 -9.79
C LEU A 352 -10.57 7.28 -10.59
N GLU A 353 -11.02 6.10 -11.03
CA GLU A 353 -12.20 5.94 -11.86
C GLU A 353 -13.50 6.27 -11.13
N THR A 354 -13.60 5.90 -9.84
CA THR A 354 -14.81 6.07 -9.02
C THR A 354 -14.85 7.44 -8.37
N PHE A 355 -13.76 7.85 -7.72
CA PHE A 355 -13.73 9.06 -6.88
C PHE A 355 -12.91 10.21 -7.49
N GLY A 356 -12.12 9.97 -8.55
CA GLY A 356 -11.22 11.00 -9.11
C GLY A 356 -9.97 11.24 -8.25
N LEU A 357 -9.70 10.34 -7.30
CA LEU A 357 -8.56 10.42 -6.39
C LEU A 357 -7.33 9.81 -7.06
N HIS A 358 -6.21 10.54 -7.04
CA HIS A 358 -4.93 10.06 -7.54
C HIS A 358 -3.89 10.08 -6.43
N ARG A 359 -2.89 9.20 -6.55
CA ARG A 359 -1.76 9.11 -5.62
C ARG A 359 -1.00 10.43 -5.54
N CYS A 360 -0.70 10.86 -4.31
CA CYS A 360 -0.02 12.12 -4.03
C CYS A 360 1.02 11.95 -2.90
N GLY A 361 2.01 11.10 -3.16
CA GLY A 361 3.07 10.75 -2.22
C GLY A 361 3.31 9.25 -2.17
N ARG A 362 4.08 8.80 -1.18
CA ARG A 362 4.31 7.38 -0.91
C ARG A 362 3.38 6.89 0.19
N ALA A 363 2.75 5.75 -0.03
CA ALA A 363 2.00 5.02 0.99
C ALA A 363 2.89 4.68 2.19
N LYS A 364 2.30 4.64 3.38
CA LYS A 364 2.93 4.16 4.62
C LYS A 364 2.10 3.04 5.21
N CYS A 365 2.75 2.16 5.94
CA CYS A 365 2.10 1.11 6.70
C CYS A 365 2.22 1.41 8.19
N ALA A 366 1.14 1.25 8.94
CA ALA A 366 1.19 1.26 10.39
C ALA A 366 0.76 -0.12 10.91
N LEU A 367 1.68 -0.79 11.59
CA LEU A 367 1.53 -2.14 12.12
C LEU A 367 1.20 -2.04 13.60
N PHE A 368 0.03 -2.53 13.99
CA PHE A 368 -0.36 -2.62 15.40
C PHE A 368 -0.21 -4.07 15.86
N LEU A 369 0.81 -4.36 16.64
CA LEU A 369 1.23 -5.70 17.01
C LEU A 369 0.92 -6.00 18.48
N SER A 370 0.60 -7.26 18.78
CA SER A 370 0.40 -7.71 20.16
C SER A 370 1.70 -7.90 20.92
N GLU A 371 2.77 -8.29 20.21
CA GLU A 371 4.09 -8.57 20.76
C GLU A 371 5.15 -8.24 19.72
N ARG A 372 6.38 -8.01 20.17
CA ARG A 372 7.53 -7.85 19.27
C ARG A 372 7.81 -9.20 18.60
N PRO A 373 8.11 -9.24 17.29
CA PRO A 373 8.52 -10.48 16.64
C PRO A 373 9.71 -11.13 17.36
N ASP A 374 9.69 -12.45 17.54
CA ASP A 374 10.77 -13.18 18.23
C ASP A 374 12.11 -13.07 17.48
N ASN A 375 12.02 -12.93 16.16
CA ASN A 375 13.17 -12.70 15.31
C ASN A 375 13.30 -11.20 15.01
N ASP A 376 14.35 -10.56 15.53
CA ASP A 376 14.68 -9.16 15.25
C ASP A 376 14.78 -8.84 13.75
N ARG A 377 15.05 -9.83 12.90
CA ARG A 377 15.06 -9.65 11.44
C ARG A 377 13.69 -9.35 10.88
N GLU A 378 12.65 -9.98 11.42
CA GLU A 378 11.30 -9.69 10.97
C GLU A 378 10.92 -8.25 11.27
N LEU A 379 11.31 -7.72 12.44
CA LEU A 379 11.15 -6.29 12.72
C LEU A 379 11.96 -5.40 11.77
N GLN A 380 13.16 -5.82 11.37
CA GLN A 380 13.97 -5.09 10.40
C GLN A 380 13.30 -5.07 9.01
N ASP A 381 12.75 -6.20 8.58
CA ASP A 381 12.04 -6.34 7.31
C ASP A 381 10.73 -5.51 7.33
N MET A 382 10.01 -5.48 8.46
CA MET A 382 8.87 -4.56 8.67
C MET A 382 9.30 -3.10 8.50
N LEU A 383 10.37 -2.68 9.16
CA LEU A 383 10.88 -1.30 9.07
C LEU A 383 11.35 -0.95 7.65
N ALA A 384 11.86 -1.92 6.89
CA ALA A 384 12.23 -1.71 5.50
C ALA A 384 11.04 -1.76 4.53
N ALA A 385 9.90 -2.30 4.96
CA ALA A 385 8.76 -2.67 4.12
C ALA A 385 9.18 -3.64 2.99
N GLU A 386 10.01 -4.64 3.34
CA GLU A 386 10.40 -5.75 2.46
C GLU A 386 9.89 -7.08 3.04
N THR A 387 9.59 -8.04 2.17
CA THR A 387 9.10 -9.37 2.58
C THR A 387 10.16 -10.12 3.40
N TYR A 388 9.79 -10.53 4.63
CA TYR A 388 10.67 -11.30 5.53
C TYR A 388 11.14 -12.63 4.93
N ASP A 389 10.27 -13.29 4.16
CA ASP A 389 10.59 -14.54 3.47
C ASP A 389 10.28 -14.45 1.97
N ASN A 390 11.26 -13.97 1.21
CA ASN A 390 11.14 -13.72 -0.24
C ASN A 390 10.96 -15.03 -1.04
N TYR A 391 9.95 -15.11 -1.93
CA TYR A 391 9.63 -16.31 -2.70
C TYR A 391 10.68 -16.63 -3.76
N GLY A 392 11.31 -15.61 -4.36
CA GLY A 392 12.22 -15.75 -5.49
C GLY A 392 13.70 -15.67 -5.16
N ARG A 393 14.09 -15.20 -3.97
CA ARG A 393 15.48 -14.85 -3.66
C ARG A 393 15.84 -15.07 -2.18
N GLU A 394 17.10 -15.39 -1.91
CA GLU A 394 17.62 -15.71 -0.56
C GLU A 394 18.44 -14.58 0.09
N TYR A 395 18.28 -13.34 -0.37
CA TYR A 395 18.99 -12.23 0.25
C TYR A 395 18.28 -11.77 1.52
N ARG A 396 19.02 -11.05 2.35
CA ARG A 396 18.56 -10.53 3.64
C ARG A 396 19.01 -9.08 3.76
N ILE A 397 18.25 -8.29 4.51
CA ILE A 397 18.65 -6.93 4.83
C ILE A 397 19.89 -6.97 5.73
N ASP A 398 20.96 -6.31 5.28
CA ASP A 398 22.20 -6.08 6.03
C ASP A 398 22.51 -4.58 6.07
N SER A 399 21.50 -3.77 6.37
CA SER A 399 21.63 -2.32 6.54
C SER A 399 21.87 -1.98 8.00
N THR A 400 22.92 -1.20 8.25
CA THR A 400 23.23 -0.67 9.58
C THR A 400 22.16 0.30 10.07
N GLU A 401 21.54 1.06 9.16
CA GLU A 401 20.49 2.03 9.43
C GLU A 401 19.21 1.32 9.89
N VAL A 402 18.76 0.30 9.15
CA VAL A 402 17.55 -0.49 9.52
C VAL A 402 17.77 -1.20 10.84
N ARG A 403 18.95 -1.78 11.05
CA ARG A 403 19.30 -2.38 12.34
C ARG A 403 19.23 -1.36 13.48
N ALA A 404 19.77 -0.15 13.29
CA ALA A 404 19.70 0.90 14.30
C ALA A 404 18.24 1.28 14.62
N MET A 405 17.38 1.41 13.60
CA MET A 405 15.94 1.68 13.78
C MET A 405 15.26 0.57 14.59
N SER A 406 15.60 -0.70 14.36
CA SER A 406 14.99 -1.84 15.10
C SER A 406 15.37 -1.91 16.59
N LEU A 407 16.40 -1.15 17.00
CA LEU A 407 16.89 -1.05 18.38
C LEU A 407 16.45 0.24 19.08
N ASP A 408 15.91 1.21 18.33
CA ASP A 408 15.59 2.55 18.81
C ASP A 408 14.10 2.67 19.12
N ASN A 409 13.72 2.29 20.35
CA ASN A 409 12.34 2.45 20.81
C ASN A 409 12.03 3.94 21.07
N ARG A 410 11.10 4.48 20.28
CA ARG A 410 10.67 5.90 20.27
C ARG A 410 9.39 6.15 21.08
N ALA A 411 8.90 5.18 21.85
CA ALA A 411 7.67 5.32 22.63
C ALA A 411 7.75 6.45 23.66
N GLN A 412 6.66 7.21 23.80
CA GLN A 412 6.56 8.29 24.80
C GLN A 412 5.87 7.84 26.09
N PHE A 413 5.13 6.73 26.02
CA PHE A 413 4.37 6.17 27.13
C PHE A 413 4.85 4.74 27.41
N ASP A 414 4.52 4.24 28.60
CA ASP A 414 4.97 2.95 29.09
C ASP A 414 4.01 1.79 28.75
N ASP A 415 3.00 2.03 27.93
CA ASP A 415 2.00 1.06 27.49
C ASP A 415 2.27 0.48 26.08
N TYR A 416 3.29 0.98 25.37
CA TYR A 416 3.71 0.47 24.06
C TYR A 416 5.22 0.60 23.79
N GLU A 417 5.67 -0.07 22.73
CA GLU A 417 6.95 0.19 22.06
C GLU A 417 6.69 0.71 20.65
N LEU A 418 7.59 1.55 20.15
CA LEU A 418 7.41 2.21 18.86
C LEU A 418 8.72 2.22 18.07
N TYR A 419 8.68 1.68 16.87
CA TYR A 419 9.79 1.68 15.93
C TYR A 419 9.33 2.33 14.63
N LEU A 420 10.16 3.22 14.10
CA LEU A 420 9.79 4.09 12.98
C LEU A 420 10.80 3.98 11.84
N SER A 421 10.28 4.03 10.62
CA SER A 421 11.08 4.18 9.41
C SER A 421 10.41 5.13 8.42
N SER A 422 11.06 5.34 7.27
CA SER A 422 10.44 6.09 6.17
C SER A 422 9.25 5.40 5.51
N ARG A 423 8.97 4.13 5.84
CA ARG A 423 7.89 3.34 5.23
C ARG A 423 6.87 2.85 6.25
N ALA A 424 7.31 2.52 7.46
CA ALA A 424 6.52 1.80 8.43
C ALA A 424 6.52 2.49 9.80
N VAL A 425 5.39 2.36 10.48
CA VAL A 425 5.22 2.61 11.92
C VAL A 425 4.94 1.27 12.56
N VAL A 426 5.86 0.74 13.36
CA VAL A 426 5.64 -0.51 14.09
C VAL A 426 5.32 -0.17 15.54
N TYR A 427 4.06 -0.35 15.91
CA TYR A 427 3.53 -0.09 17.25
C TYR A 427 3.28 -1.44 17.93
N VAL A 428 4.02 -1.72 19.00
CA VAL A 428 3.87 -2.96 19.79
C VAL A 428 3.15 -2.63 21.08
N ALA A 429 1.88 -3.04 21.18
CA ALA A 429 1.06 -2.77 22.35
C ALA A 429 1.40 -3.73 23.49
N LYS A 430 1.51 -3.23 24.73
CA LYS A 430 1.64 -4.10 25.91
C LYS A 430 0.32 -4.78 26.29
N SER A 431 -0.81 -4.24 25.81
CA SER A 431 -2.12 -4.86 25.93
C SER A 431 -2.79 -4.88 24.57
N PHE A 432 -3.00 -6.08 24.03
CA PHE A 432 -3.68 -6.28 22.75
C PHE A 432 -5.03 -6.93 22.96
N ARG A 433 -6.10 -6.16 22.73
CA ARG A 433 -7.49 -6.56 22.97
C ARG A 433 -7.98 -7.56 21.92
N ASP A 434 -8.90 -8.44 22.31
CA ASP A 434 -9.41 -9.48 21.40
C ASP A 434 -10.39 -8.92 20.36
N LEU A 435 -11.19 -7.92 20.74
CA LEU A 435 -12.17 -7.30 19.86
C LEU A 435 -11.51 -6.21 18.98
N PRO A 436 -11.77 -6.20 17.65
CA PRO A 436 -11.24 -5.17 16.75
C PRO A 436 -11.59 -3.75 17.16
N MET A 437 -12.81 -3.52 17.64
CA MET A 437 -13.29 -2.21 18.06
C MET A 437 -12.43 -1.60 19.18
N ASP A 438 -12.10 -2.41 20.19
CA ASP A 438 -11.27 -1.96 21.32
C ASP A 438 -9.84 -1.64 20.84
N ARG A 439 -9.30 -2.45 19.92
CA ARG A 439 -7.97 -2.21 19.33
C ARG A 439 -7.92 -0.93 18.50
N VAL A 440 -9.00 -0.61 17.78
CA VAL A 440 -9.13 0.67 17.08
C VAL A 440 -9.09 1.82 18.08
N SER A 441 -9.85 1.76 19.17
CA SER A 441 -9.84 2.79 20.21
C SER A 441 -8.45 2.95 20.83
N ASP A 442 -7.76 1.84 21.13
CA ASP A 442 -6.40 1.86 21.69
C ASP A 442 -5.39 2.53 20.72
N PHE A 443 -5.46 2.22 19.42
CA PHE A 443 -4.52 2.75 18.43
C PHE A 443 -4.89 4.12 17.84
N ALA A 444 -6.15 4.54 17.96
CA ALA A 444 -6.63 5.82 17.41
C ALA A 444 -5.86 7.03 17.98
N ASN A 445 -5.41 6.92 19.23
CA ASN A 445 -4.58 7.92 19.92
C ASN A 445 -3.25 8.22 19.21
N TYR A 446 -2.75 7.31 18.38
CA TYR A 446 -1.50 7.48 17.65
C TYR A 446 -1.79 7.67 16.16
N LEU A 447 -2.78 6.93 15.63
CA LEU A 447 -3.18 6.98 14.23
C LEU A 447 -3.52 8.40 13.77
N PHE A 448 -4.21 9.22 14.58
CA PHE A 448 -4.55 10.59 14.20
C PHE A 448 -3.29 11.46 13.98
N ILE A 449 -2.22 11.23 14.75
CA ILE A 449 -0.94 11.93 14.59
C ILE A 449 -0.29 11.53 13.27
N VAL A 450 -0.27 10.23 12.95
CA VAL A 450 0.26 9.71 11.69
C VAL A 450 -0.48 10.35 10.50
N VAL A 451 -1.82 10.40 10.55
CA VAL A 451 -2.66 11.03 9.52
C VAL A 451 -2.31 12.52 9.32
N LEU A 452 -2.15 13.28 10.41
CA LEU A 452 -1.80 14.70 10.33
C LEU A 452 -0.40 14.94 9.75
N VAL A 453 0.58 14.11 10.11
CA VAL A 453 1.93 14.17 9.51
C VAL A 453 1.88 13.77 8.03
N LEU A 454 1.02 12.83 7.64
CA LEU A 454 0.84 12.47 6.24
C LEU A 454 0.20 13.58 5.40
N PHE A 455 -0.65 14.44 5.97
CA PHE A 455 -1.12 15.64 5.26
C PHE A 455 0.02 16.61 4.93
N GLN A 456 1.04 16.71 5.78
CA GLN A 456 2.25 17.50 5.47
C GLN A 456 3.01 16.90 4.29
N ASN A 457 3.18 15.58 4.26
CA ASN A 457 3.81 14.89 3.12
C ASN A 457 3.01 15.06 1.84
N THR A 458 1.69 14.90 1.93
CA THR A 458 0.78 15.10 0.81
C THR A 458 0.90 16.52 0.25
N ALA A 459 0.99 17.53 1.13
CA ALA A 459 1.17 18.92 0.74
C ALA A 459 2.47 19.16 -0.05
N LEU A 460 3.60 18.67 0.46
CA LEU A 460 4.88 18.81 -0.25
C LEU A 460 4.85 18.10 -1.59
N GLU A 461 4.38 16.85 -1.63
CA GLU A 461 4.35 16.05 -2.85
C GLU A 461 3.41 16.62 -3.91
N LYS A 462 2.26 17.17 -3.48
CA LYS A 462 1.30 17.83 -4.38
C LYS A 462 1.93 19.03 -5.09
N VAL A 463 2.57 19.90 -4.30
CA VAL A 463 3.18 21.12 -4.82
C VAL A 463 4.41 20.78 -5.65
N ASN A 464 5.25 19.84 -5.19
CA ASN A 464 6.41 19.34 -5.91
C ASN A 464 6.02 18.79 -7.29
N THR A 465 5.03 17.88 -7.34
CA THR A 465 4.51 17.32 -8.60
C THR A 465 4.01 18.42 -9.54
N ARG A 466 3.36 19.46 -9.00
CA ARG A 466 2.89 20.60 -9.80
C ARG A 466 4.05 21.41 -10.39
N VAL A 467 5.08 21.68 -9.58
CA VAL A 467 6.30 22.38 -10.05
C VAL A 467 6.98 21.55 -11.13
N THR A 468 7.22 20.26 -10.91
CA THR A 468 7.84 19.36 -11.90
C THR A 468 7.05 19.34 -13.21
N ARG A 469 5.72 19.22 -13.17
CA ARG A 469 4.89 19.25 -14.40
C ARG A 469 5.01 20.58 -15.17
N VAL A 470 5.08 21.71 -14.48
CA VAL A 470 5.29 23.03 -15.12
C VAL A 470 6.67 23.11 -15.78
N LEU A 471 7.69 22.56 -15.13
CA LEU A 471 9.06 22.49 -15.67
C LEU A 471 9.15 21.57 -16.89
N GLU A 472 8.55 20.38 -16.83
CA GLU A 472 8.53 19.38 -17.92
C GLU A 472 7.73 19.84 -19.13
N ALA A 473 6.53 20.39 -18.92
CA ALA A 473 5.68 20.86 -20.01
C ALA A 473 6.31 22.05 -20.74
N ASN A 474 7.19 22.82 -20.10
CA ASN A 474 7.80 24.06 -20.59
C ASN A 474 6.75 25.09 -21.11
N HIS A 475 5.51 24.90 -20.71
CA HIS A 475 4.35 25.73 -21.02
C HIS A 475 3.92 26.43 -19.73
N ASP A 476 3.51 27.70 -19.85
CA ASP A 476 3.04 28.52 -18.73
C ASP A 476 4.03 28.84 -17.57
N ILE A 477 5.35 28.78 -17.83
CA ILE A 477 6.34 29.38 -16.90
C ILE A 477 6.10 30.90 -16.87
N SER A 478 5.37 31.40 -15.88
CA SER A 478 4.98 32.80 -15.74
C SER A 478 4.90 33.20 -14.26
N PRO A 479 5.01 34.51 -13.93
CA PRO A 479 4.81 34.98 -12.56
C PRO A 479 3.43 34.62 -11.99
N LYS A 480 2.41 34.55 -12.87
CA LYS A 480 1.05 34.18 -12.48
C LYS A 480 0.95 32.70 -12.08
N ALA A 481 1.58 31.81 -12.84
CA ALA A 481 1.62 30.38 -12.52
C ALA A 481 2.36 30.15 -11.20
N LYS A 482 3.51 30.80 -10.99
CA LYS A 482 4.25 30.74 -9.72
C LYS A 482 3.38 31.19 -8.53
N LEU A 483 2.73 32.35 -8.65
CA LEU A 483 1.86 32.86 -7.58
C LEU A 483 0.72 31.89 -7.23
N ALA A 484 0.21 31.13 -8.21
CA ALA A 484 -0.81 30.12 -7.95
C ALA A 484 -0.26 28.94 -7.14
N ILE A 485 0.96 28.49 -7.44
CA ILE A 485 1.68 27.45 -6.67
C ILE A 485 1.94 27.93 -5.24
N ASP A 486 2.49 29.13 -5.08
CA ASP A 486 2.78 29.72 -3.76
C ASP A 486 1.49 29.84 -2.90
N ARG A 487 0.36 30.22 -3.53
CA ARG A 487 -0.94 30.28 -2.85
C ARG A 487 -1.45 28.92 -2.43
N GLU A 488 -1.28 27.90 -3.26
CA GLU A 488 -1.68 26.53 -2.92
C GLU A 488 -0.86 26.01 -1.75
N TYR A 489 0.46 26.16 -1.79
CA TYR A 489 1.34 25.81 -0.66
C TYR A 489 0.96 26.60 0.60
N GLY A 490 0.68 27.91 0.46
CA GLY A 490 0.22 28.77 1.54
C GLY A 490 -1.02 28.27 2.28
N ARG A 491 -1.94 27.56 1.59
CA ARG A 491 -3.11 26.93 2.23
C ARG A 491 -2.74 25.75 3.13
N THR A 492 -1.56 25.17 2.94
CA THR A 492 -1.08 24.02 3.69
C THR A 492 -0.24 24.39 4.91
N VAL A 493 0.24 25.64 5.03
CA VAL A 493 1.13 26.14 6.11
C VAL A 493 0.62 25.77 7.51
N ARG A 494 -0.70 25.79 7.71
CA ARG A 494 -1.29 25.47 8.99
C ARG A 494 -1.07 24.01 9.43
N PHE A 495 -0.86 23.07 8.51
CA PHE A 495 -0.49 21.69 8.87
C PHE A 495 0.90 21.61 9.53
N TRP A 496 1.76 22.61 9.31
CA TRP A 496 3.16 22.63 9.75
C TRP A 496 3.37 23.26 11.13
N GLU A 497 2.35 23.91 11.68
CA GLU A 497 2.45 24.60 12.97
C GLU A 497 2.60 23.58 14.10
N THR A 498 3.73 23.62 14.82
CA THR A 498 4.01 22.69 15.92
C THR A 498 2.98 22.76 17.05
N GLN A 499 2.27 23.90 17.17
CA GLN A 499 1.22 24.13 18.16
C GLN A 499 -0.12 23.46 17.81
N ASN A 500 -0.19 22.67 16.74
CA ASN A 500 -1.39 21.94 16.32
C ASN A 500 -1.90 20.98 17.38
N PHE A 501 -1.02 20.45 18.23
CA PHE A 501 -1.35 19.55 19.31
C PHE A 501 -1.38 20.28 20.65
N LYS A 502 -2.41 19.99 21.47
CA LYS A 502 -2.59 20.58 22.81
C LYS A 502 -1.53 20.08 23.80
N TYR A 503 -1.09 18.83 23.67
CA TYR A 503 -0.19 18.18 24.61
C TYR A 503 1.23 18.04 24.05
N LEU A 504 2.23 18.14 24.95
CA LEU A 504 3.64 18.05 24.60
C LEU A 504 4.02 16.66 24.05
N SER A 505 3.46 15.59 24.61
CA SER A 505 3.69 14.21 24.16
C SER A 505 3.36 14.06 22.67
N SER A 506 2.16 14.50 22.26
CA SER A 506 1.69 14.42 20.88
C SER A 506 2.55 15.28 19.93
N GLN A 507 3.10 16.42 20.41
CA GLN A 507 4.07 17.22 19.64
C GLN A 507 5.39 16.49 19.43
N ILE A 508 5.87 15.76 20.44
CA ILE A 508 7.11 14.96 20.36
C ILE A 508 6.89 13.79 19.39
N GLU A 509 5.79 13.04 19.53
CA GLU A 509 5.45 11.94 18.62
C GLU A 509 5.35 12.41 17.16
N ALA A 510 4.65 13.53 16.92
CA ALA A 510 4.59 14.14 15.60
C ALA A 510 5.98 14.55 15.07
N THR A 511 6.89 14.98 15.94
CA THR A 511 8.27 15.32 15.55
C THR A 511 9.05 14.08 15.15
N CYS A 512 8.98 13.01 15.95
CA CYS A 512 9.62 11.74 15.60
C CYS A 512 9.08 11.16 14.28
N LEU A 513 7.77 11.26 14.04
CA LEU A 513 7.16 10.84 12.77
C LEU A 513 7.63 11.68 11.58
N ARG A 514 7.72 13.02 11.73
CA ARG A 514 8.23 13.91 10.68
C ARG A 514 9.68 13.60 10.30
N GLU A 515 10.51 13.32 11.30
CA GLU A 515 11.89 12.88 11.10
C GLU A 515 11.92 11.54 10.37
N ALA A 516 11.20 10.53 10.86
CA ALA A 516 11.18 9.20 10.28
C ALA A 516 10.66 9.19 8.84
N PHE A 517 9.60 9.96 8.56
CA PHE A 517 9.00 10.07 7.22
C PHE A 517 9.78 10.97 6.26
N LEU A 518 10.91 11.52 6.69
CA LEU A 518 11.81 12.34 5.88
C LEU A 518 11.14 13.63 5.37
N ASN A 519 10.25 14.22 6.19
CA ASN A 519 9.54 15.45 5.81
C ASN A 519 10.52 16.60 5.52
N GLN A 520 11.66 16.65 6.21
CA GLN A 520 12.70 17.65 5.94
C GLN A 520 13.31 17.47 4.55
N GLU A 521 13.62 16.23 4.14
CA GLU A 521 14.16 15.96 2.80
C GLU A 521 13.14 16.33 1.71
N LEU A 522 11.86 16.01 1.92
CA LEU A 522 10.78 16.43 1.02
C LEU A 522 10.70 17.96 0.90
N HIS A 523 10.91 18.68 2.01
CA HIS A 523 10.90 20.13 2.04
C HIS A 523 12.11 20.73 1.32
N ASP A 524 13.28 20.13 1.49
CA ASP A 524 14.52 20.56 0.83
C ASP A 524 14.41 20.38 -0.69
N VAL A 525 13.89 19.24 -1.15
CA VAL A 525 13.61 18.98 -2.59
C VAL A 525 12.61 19.99 -3.14
N TYR A 526 11.54 20.27 -2.41
CA TYR A 526 10.56 21.29 -2.80
C TYR A 526 11.22 22.67 -2.94
N THR A 527 12.06 23.06 -1.99
CA THR A 527 12.74 24.35 -1.98
C THR A 527 13.67 24.48 -3.19
N GLU A 528 14.46 23.45 -3.49
CA GLU A 528 15.33 23.40 -4.67
C GLU A 528 14.54 23.59 -5.97
N HIS A 529 13.43 22.86 -6.12
CA HIS A 529 12.58 22.98 -7.32
C HIS A 529 11.90 24.35 -7.43
N GLN A 530 11.50 24.95 -6.30
CA GLN A 530 10.92 26.29 -6.28
C GLN A 530 11.95 27.34 -6.69
N GLU A 531 13.18 27.28 -6.17
CA GLU A 531 14.27 28.20 -6.54
C GLU A 531 14.58 28.11 -8.04
N TYR A 532 14.59 26.91 -8.60
CA TYR A 532 14.77 26.71 -10.03
C TYR A 532 13.64 27.33 -10.87
N LEU A 533 12.39 27.15 -10.45
CA LEU A 533 11.22 27.77 -11.10
C LEU A 533 11.30 29.30 -11.03
N GLU A 534 11.69 29.86 -9.89
CA GLU A 534 11.88 31.31 -9.71
C GLU A 534 12.92 31.87 -10.66
N HIS A 535 14.07 31.19 -10.76
CA HIS A 535 15.11 31.56 -11.70
C HIS A 535 14.58 31.57 -13.14
N LEU A 536 13.86 30.53 -13.57
CA LEU A 536 13.29 30.47 -14.94
C LEU A 536 12.25 31.57 -15.19
N VAL A 537 11.37 31.84 -14.23
CA VAL A 537 10.37 32.92 -14.33
C VAL A 537 11.06 34.28 -14.44
N SER A 538 12.12 34.53 -13.67
CA SER A 538 12.88 35.77 -13.73
C SER A 538 13.56 35.98 -15.09
N VAL A 539 14.23 34.94 -15.61
CA VAL A 539 14.89 34.97 -16.93
C VAL A 539 13.87 35.24 -18.04
N LYS A 540 12.72 34.56 -18.00
CA LYS A 540 11.68 34.74 -19.02
C LYS A 540 11.03 36.12 -18.94
N SER A 541 10.79 36.62 -17.73
CA SER A 541 10.25 37.98 -17.52
C SER A 541 11.22 39.04 -18.04
N ALA A 542 12.53 38.90 -17.78
CA ALA A 542 13.56 39.79 -18.32
C ALA A 542 13.61 39.79 -19.87
N ILE A 543 13.43 38.62 -20.51
CA ILE A 543 13.35 38.53 -21.98
C ILE A 543 12.10 39.27 -22.50
N VAL A 544 10.96 39.13 -21.83
CA VAL A 544 9.71 39.81 -22.22
C VAL A 544 9.82 41.32 -22.02
N GLU A 545 10.32 41.78 -20.88
CA GLU A 545 10.58 43.20 -20.63
C GLU A 545 11.54 43.81 -21.65
N GLY A 546 12.62 43.10 -22.01
CA GLY A 546 13.53 43.53 -23.06
C GLY A 546 12.85 43.69 -24.42
N ARG A 547 11.90 42.81 -24.77
CA ARG A 547 11.08 42.94 -25.99
C ARG A 547 10.13 44.13 -25.90
N THR A 548 9.44 44.31 -24.78
CA THR A 548 8.48 45.41 -24.59
C THR A 548 9.19 46.77 -24.61
N GLY A 549 10.32 46.90 -23.91
CA GLY A 549 11.14 48.10 -23.92
C GLY A 549 11.66 48.44 -25.33
N MET A 550 12.01 47.42 -26.13
CA MET A 550 12.39 47.63 -27.52
C MET A 550 11.23 48.14 -28.38
N VAL A 551 10.01 47.61 -28.20
CA VAL A 551 8.81 48.09 -28.90
C VAL A 551 8.50 49.54 -28.53
N ILE A 552 8.59 49.88 -27.24
CA ILE A 552 8.40 51.25 -26.76
C ILE A 552 9.43 52.19 -27.37
N ASN A 553 10.71 51.79 -27.43
CA ASN A 553 11.75 52.60 -28.06
C ASN A 553 11.51 52.81 -29.56
N VAL A 554 11.10 51.77 -30.29
CA VAL A 554 10.75 51.91 -31.73
C VAL A 554 9.56 52.85 -31.91
N ALA A 555 8.52 52.71 -31.08
CA ALA A 555 7.35 53.60 -31.10
C ALA A 555 7.74 55.05 -30.78
N ALA A 556 8.61 55.27 -29.80
CA ALA A 556 9.11 56.59 -29.42
C ALA A 556 9.94 57.25 -30.55
N VAL A 557 10.78 56.48 -31.25
CA VAL A 557 11.53 56.97 -32.41
C VAL A 557 10.58 57.35 -33.55
N ILE A 558 9.58 56.52 -33.85
CA ILE A 558 8.58 56.85 -34.88
C ILE A 558 7.82 58.12 -34.50
N LEU A 559 7.41 58.26 -33.24
CA LEU A 559 6.72 59.45 -32.76
C LEU A 559 7.59 60.72 -32.86
N ALA A 560 8.87 60.63 -32.50
CA ALA A 560 9.82 61.73 -32.63
C ALA A 560 10.03 62.15 -34.09
N ILE A 561 10.08 61.18 -35.03
CA ILE A 561 10.17 61.44 -36.46
C ILE A 561 8.90 62.17 -36.96
N ILE A 562 7.71 61.73 -36.53
CA ILE A 562 6.44 62.38 -36.87
C ILE A 562 6.40 63.83 -36.33
N GLN A 563 6.91 64.07 -35.12
CA GLN A 563 6.95 65.42 -34.54
C GLN A 563 7.89 66.37 -35.29
N LEU A 564 8.99 65.87 -35.87
CA LEU A 564 9.92 66.67 -36.67
C LEU A 564 9.47 66.87 -38.13
N GLN A 565 8.47 66.12 -38.59
CA GLN A 565 7.92 66.20 -39.96
C GLN A 565 7.57 67.62 -40.42
N PRO A 566 6.81 68.45 -39.66
CA PRO A 566 6.45 69.79 -40.12
C PRO A 566 7.67 70.68 -40.36
N PHE A 567 8.70 70.59 -39.49
CA PHE A 567 9.94 71.35 -39.64
C PHE A 567 10.67 71.01 -40.94
N PHE A 568 10.78 69.72 -41.28
CA PHE A 568 11.40 69.31 -42.55
C PHE A 568 10.57 69.69 -43.77
N ALA A 569 9.23 69.63 -43.67
CA ALA A 569 8.34 70.05 -44.74
C ALA A 569 8.45 71.56 -45.00
N ASP A 570 8.54 72.39 -43.94
CA ASP A 570 8.76 73.84 -44.05
C ASP A 570 10.12 74.14 -44.70
N LEU A 571 11.20 73.49 -44.24
CA LEU A 571 12.54 73.69 -44.82
C LEU A 571 12.63 73.29 -46.30
N LEU A 572 12.00 72.19 -46.69
CA LEU A 572 11.94 71.74 -48.08
C LEU A 572 11.08 72.65 -48.94
N ARG A 573 10.03 73.24 -48.39
CA ARG A 573 9.19 74.23 -49.09
C ARG A 573 10.01 75.44 -49.51
N ASP A 574 10.79 76.01 -48.58
CA ASP A 574 11.65 77.16 -48.85
C ASP A 574 12.69 76.86 -49.95
N VAL A 575 13.22 75.63 -49.97
CA VAL A 575 14.18 75.18 -51.01
C VAL A 575 13.49 74.97 -52.37
N TYR A 576 12.28 74.40 -52.38
CA TYR A 576 11.54 74.10 -53.61
C TYR A 576 11.06 75.38 -54.28
N GLU A 577 10.58 76.36 -53.49
CA GLU A 577 10.23 77.69 -53.96
C GLU A 577 11.44 78.42 -54.57
N GLY A 578 12.62 78.30 -53.96
CA GLY A 578 13.87 78.84 -54.49
C GLY A 578 14.34 78.22 -55.81
N LEU A 579 13.87 77.01 -56.15
CA LEU A 579 14.18 76.29 -57.38
C LEU A 579 13.06 76.38 -58.44
N GLY A 580 11.96 77.08 -58.16
CA GLY A 580 10.81 77.22 -59.05
C GLY A 580 9.93 75.97 -59.15
N ILE A 581 9.99 75.08 -58.16
CA ILE A 581 9.16 73.87 -58.05
C ILE A 581 7.94 74.19 -57.20
N GLU A 582 6.76 73.69 -57.59
CA GLU A 582 5.51 73.94 -56.88
C GLU A 582 5.57 73.40 -55.43
N ALA A 583 5.28 74.27 -54.46
CA ALA A 583 5.44 74.02 -53.01
C ALA A 583 4.68 72.78 -52.49
N THR A 584 3.61 72.39 -53.19
CA THR A 584 2.80 71.19 -52.90
C THR A 584 3.58 69.87 -53.05
N TYR A 585 4.66 69.85 -53.84
CA TYR A 585 5.53 68.67 -53.96
C TYR A 585 6.46 68.50 -52.75
N ALA A 586 6.72 69.55 -51.95
CA ALA A 586 7.57 69.46 -50.77
C ALA A 586 6.92 68.59 -49.67
N GLU A 587 5.62 68.75 -49.43
CA GLU A 587 4.87 67.92 -48.50
C GLU A 587 4.85 66.46 -48.95
N THR A 588 4.50 66.22 -50.22
CA THR A 588 4.44 64.86 -50.78
C THR A 588 5.80 64.16 -50.73
N THR A 589 6.89 64.88 -51.02
CA THR A 589 8.26 64.34 -50.93
C THR A 589 8.65 64.03 -49.49
N THR A 590 8.25 64.89 -48.54
CA THR A 590 8.49 64.66 -47.11
C THR A 590 7.72 63.43 -46.62
N TYR A 591 6.45 63.26 -47.02
CA TYR A 591 5.66 62.07 -46.66
C TYR A 591 6.25 60.79 -47.26
N CYS A 592 6.60 60.78 -48.55
CA CYS A 592 7.22 59.61 -49.19
C CYS A 592 8.59 59.28 -48.58
N GLY A 593 9.41 60.29 -48.28
CA GLY A 593 10.71 60.13 -47.62
C GLY A 593 10.59 59.61 -46.19
N LEU A 594 9.59 60.08 -45.44
CA LEU A 594 9.36 59.67 -44.05
C LEU A 594 8.80 58.25 -43.97
N PHE A 595 7.83 57.89 -44.81
CA PHE A 595 7.33 56.51 -44.92
C PHE A 595 8.42 55.54 -45.40
N GLY A 596 9.19 55.93 -46.42
CA GLY A 596 10.32 55.14 -46.92
C GLY A 596 11.42 54.96 -45.88
N GLY A 597 11.78 56.04 -45.17
CA GLY A 597 12.78 56.03 -44.10
C GLY A 597 12.36 55.18 -42.91
N VAL A 598 11.11 55.30 -42.45
CA VAL A 598 10.55 54.46 -41.38
C VAL A 598 10.50 52.99 -41.82
N ALA A 599 10.08 52.70 -43.05
CA ALA A 599 10.06 51.32 -43.57
C ALA A 599 11.47 50.70 -43.63
N ILE A 600 12.47 51.46 -44.10
CA ILE A 600 13.87 51.01 -44.13
C ILE A 600 14.41 50.81 -42.71
N TYR A 601 14.12 51.72 -41.77
CA TYR A 601 14.54 51.59 -40.38
C TYR A 601 13.96 50.33 -39.73
N VAL A 602 12.65 50.10 -39.89
CA VAL A 602 11.99 48.88 -39.41
C VAL A 602 12.60 47.64 -40.05
N LEU A 603 12.88 47.66 -41.35
CA LEU A 603 13.54 46.57 -42.06
C LEU A 603 14.94 46.27 -41.50
N VAL A 604 15.76 47.30 -41.26
CA VAL A 604 17.11 47.17 -40.68
C VAL A 604 17.05 46.60 -39.27
N VAL A 605 16.10 47.06 -38.44
CA VAL A 605 15.89 46.53 -37.10
C VAL A 605 15.50 45.06 -37.15
N VAL A 606 14.60 44.66 -38.05
CA VAL A 606 14.18 43.26 -38.25
C VAL A 606 15.34 42.39 -38.75
N ILE A 607 16.15 42.87 -39.70
CA ILE A 607 17.32 42.17 -40.22
C ILE A 607 18.37 41.97 -39.12
N ASN A 608 18.68 43.03 -38.36
CA ASN A 608 19.64 42.93 -37.25
C ASN A 608 19.14 42.01 -36.13
N GLN A 609 17.84 41.97 -35.86
CA GLN A 609 17.26 40.99 -34.94
C GLN A 609 17.41 39.55 -35.46
N ARG A 610 17.12 39.29 -36.74
CA ARG A 610 17.31 37.97 -37.34
C ARG A 610 18.78 37.53 -37.26
N ARG A 611 19.71 38.45 -37.53
CA ARG A 611 21.15 38.20 -37.43
C ARG A 611 21.59 37.88 -36.00
N ARG A 612 21.14 38.64 -35.00
CA ARG A 612 21.43 38.36 -33.56
C ARG A 612 20.87 37.01 -33.11
N ARG A 613 19.63 36.68 -33.51
CA ARG A 613 19.03 35.36 -33.23
C ARG A 613 19.82 34.21 -33.88
N HIS A 614 20.35 34.42 -35.08
CA HIS A 614 21.16 33.42 -35.78
C HIS A 614 22.53 33.20 -35.11
N GLN A 615 23.14 34.27 -34.58
CA GLN A 615 24.41 34.20 -33.83
C GLN A 615 24.25 33.60 -32.42
N GLN A 616 23.10 33.78 -31.78
CA GLN A 616 22.79 33.12 -30.50
C GLN A 616 22.52 31.62 -30.68
N ARG A 617 21.88 31.22 -31.80
CA ARG A 617 21.67 29.80 -32.15
C ARG A 617 22.94 29.05 -32.60
N SER A 618 24.01 29.74 -32.97
CA SER A 618 25.29 29.12 -33.37
C SER A 618 26.31 29.04 -32.24
N ARG A 619 25.92 29.40 -31.01
CA ARG A 619 26.76 29.38 -29.79
C ARG A 619 26.22 28.46 -28.68
N ILE A 620 25.07 27.85 -28.93
CA ILE A 620 24.59 26.62 -28.28
C ILE A 620 24.96 25.50 -29.23
#